data_AF-A0A453RNK3-F1
#
_entry.id   AF-A0A453RNK3-F1
#
_cell.length_a   1.000
_cell.length_b   1.000
_cell.length_c   1.000
_cell.angle_alpha   90.00
_cell.angle_beta   90.00
_cell.angle_gamma   90.00
#
_symmetry.space_group_name_H-M   'P 1'
#
loop_
_entity.id
_entity.type
_entity.pdbx_description
1 polymer ?
#
loop_
_entity_poly.entity_id
_entity_poly.type
_entity_poly.pdbx_seq_one_letter_code
_entity_poly.pdbx_strand_id
1 'polypeptide(L)'
;QDGRLLCESLPTYGTGKEAGNEANYIVGMSTCYPKPGSIKVSDGEVLTIVSNYSSDRQHTGVMGLVYILVAEPQQPTPAPSLCFSFPVPWCLPAWMSSNM
;
A
#
# COMPACT_ATOMS: atom_id res chain seq x y z
N GLN A 1 -7.19 -16.88 2.24
CA GLN A 1 -5.82 -16.39 2.53
C GLN A 1 -4.88 -17.17 1.62
N ASP A 2 -4.34 -16.53 0.59
CA ASP A 2 -3.54 -17.17 -0.47
C ASP A 2 -2.04 -17.23 -0.13
N GLY A 3 -1.63 -16.61 0.99
CA GLY A 3 -0.23 -16.55 1.43
C GLY A 3 0.65 -15.71 0.50
N ARG A 4 0.05 -14.93 -0.40
CA ARG A 4 0.79 -14.10 -1.36
C ARG A 4 1.57 -13.02 -0.61
N LEU A 5 2.82 -12.85 -1.02
CA LEU A 5 3.61 -11.69 -0.60
C LEU A 5 3.02 -10.42 -1.20
N LEU A 6 2.52 -9.53 -0.35
CA LEU A 6 2.07 -8.21 -0.79
C LEU A 6 3.27 -7.29 -1.05
N CYS A 7 4.31 -7.42 -0.23
CA CYS A 7 5.23 -6.33 0.01
C CYS A 7 6.39 -6.80 0.90
N GLU A 8 7.61 -6.34 0.64
CA GLU A 8 8.80 -6.59 1.46
C GLU A 8 9.51 -5.27 1.81
N SER A 9 9.95 -5.15 3.06
CA SER A 9 10.77 -4.04 3.55
C SER A 9 12.07 -4.60 4.11
N LEU A 10 13.19 -3.99 3.72
CA LEU A 10 14.53 -4.41 4.10
C LEU A 10 15.12 -3.43 5.12
N PRO A 11 15.73 -3.93 6.21
CA PRO A 11 16.39 -3.08 7.19
C PRO A 11 17.71 -2.52 6.64
N THR A 12 18.02 -1.30 7.07
CA THR A 12 19.34 -0.68 6.89
C THR A 12 20.06 -0.72 8.23
N TYR A 13 21.29 -1.24 8.24
CA TYR A 13 22.11 -1.32 9.45
C TYR A 13 23.13 -0.18 9.52
N GLY A 14 23.31 0.37 10.72
CA GLY A 14 24.33 1.38 10.98
C GLY A 14 25.74 0.79 10.92
N THR A 15 26.72 1.68 10.74
CA THR A 15 28.15 1.32 10.62
C THR A 15 29.08 2.11 11.54
N GLY A 16 28.55 3.11 12.25
CA GLY A 16 29.29 4.05 13.09
C GLY A 16 28.99 3.93 14.58
N LYS A 17 29.23 5.03 15.30
CA LYS A 17 29.01 5.15 16.76
C LYS A 17 28.12 6.33 17.14
N GLU A 18 27.61 7.05 16.15
CA GLU A 18 26.76 8.21 16.34
C GLU A 18 25.30 7.80 16.50
N ALA A 19 24.52 8.66 17.16
CA ALA A 19 23.10 8.46 17.34
C ALA A 19 22.40 8.32 15.98
N GLY A 20 21.75 7.18 15.73
CA GLY A 20 21.10 6.87 14.45
C GLY A 20 22.03 6.31 13.36
N ASN A 21 23.28 5.97 13.68
CA ASN A 21 24.18 5.22 12.80
C ASN A 21 25.00 4.19 13.60
N GLU A 22 24.43 3.58 14.62
CA GLU A 22 25.14 2.64 15.50
C GLU A 22 25.41 1.32 14.79
N ALA A 23 26.68 0.87 14.83
CA ALA A 23 27.10 -0.37 14.20
C ALA A 23 26.28 -1.57 14.71
N ASN A 24 25.74 -2.35 13.77
CA ASN A 24 24.87 -3.52 14.01
C ASN A 24 23.46 -3.22 14.52
N TYR A 25 23.03 -1.95 14.60
CA TYR A 25 21.64 -1.60 14.89
C TYR A 25 20.87 -1.30 13.59
N ILE A 26 19.56 -1.56 13.58
CA ILE A 26 18.67 -1.11 12.51
C ILE A 26 18.49 0.39 12.68
N VAL A 27 18.91 1.16 11.67
CA VAL A 27 18.85 2.63 11.66
C VAL A 27 17.84 3.16 10.65
N GLY A 28 17.23 2.26 9.87
CA GLY A 28 16.16 2.58 8.93
C GLY A 28 15.57 1.33 8.31
N MET A 29 14.47 1.49 7.56
CA MET A 29 13.84 0.44 6.78
C MET A 29 13.44 1.00 5.41
N SER A 30 13.53 0.18 4.37
CA SER A 30 13.04 0.56 3.05
C SER A 30 11.52 0.70 3.09
N THR A 31 10.97 1.71 2.42
CA THR A 31 9.53 1.79 2.24
C THR A 31 9.08 0.74 1.25
N CYS A 32 7.89 0.20 1.48
CA CYS A 32 7.29 -0.79 0.61
C CYS A 32 5.91 -0.29 0.16
N TYR A 33 5.89 0.30 -1.03
CA TYR A 33 4.68 0.81 -1.66
C TYR A 33 4.40 -0.02 -2.91
N PRO A 34 3.38 -0.89 -2.87
CA PRO A 34 2.94 -1.59 -4.06
C PRO A 34 2.54 -0.61 -5.15
N LYS A 35 2.73 -1.01 -6.41
CA LYS A 35 2.23 -0.22 -7.55
C LYS A 35 0.73 0.07 -7.35
N PRO A 36 0.27 1.33 -7.51
CA PRO A 36 -1.14 1.65 -7.39
C PRO A 36 -2.02 0.70 -8.22
N GLY A 37 -3.02 0.09 -7.58
CA GLY A 37 -3.93 -0.86 -8.19
C GLY A 37 -3.41 -2.31 -8.34
N SER A 38 -2.15 -2.61 -8.04
CA SER A 38 -1.60 -3.98 -8.13
C SER A 38 -1.97 -4.86 -6.93
N ILE A 39 -2.33 -4.21 -5.82
CA ILE A 39 -2.73 -4.85 -4.57
C ILE A 39 -4.01 -4.18 -4.08
N LYS A 40 -4.97 -5.01 -3.69
CA LYS A 40 -6.21 -4.62 -3.03
C LYS A 40 -6.32 -5.47 -1.78
N VAL A 41 -6.68 -4.82 -0.68
CA VAL A 41 -7.01 -5.49 0.57
C VAL A 41 -8.51 -5.33 0.75
N SER A 42 -9.22 -6.44 0.94
CA SER A 42 -10.66 -6.43 1.14
C SER A 42 -11.02 -6.14 2.59
N ASP A 43 -12.22 -5.63 2.82
CA ASP A 43 -12.72 -5.50 4.19
C ASP A 43 -12.81 -6.88 4.87
N GLY A 44 -12.36 -6.95 6.13
CA GLY A 44 -12.25 -8.19 6.89
C GLY A 44 -11.13 -9.15 6.46
N GLU A 45 -10.26 -8.77 5.51
CA GLU A 45 -9.11 -9.60 5.10
C GLU A 45 -8.03 -9.66 6.18
N VAL A 46 -7.53 -10.86 6.49
CA VAL A 46 -6.46 -11.07 7.48
C VAL A 46 -5.09 -10.90 6.84
N LEU A 47 -4.42 -9.81 7.18
CA LEU A 47 -3.02 -9.55 6.80
C LEU A 47 -2.07 -10.21 7.79
N THR A 48 -1.05 -10.90 7.26
CA THR A 48 0.02 -11.49 8.08
C THR A 48 1.31 -10.70 7.90
N ILE A 49 1.94 -10.34 9.00
CA ILE A 49 3.18 -9.57 9.01
C ILE A 49 4.28 -10.45 9.57
N VAL A 50 5.36 -10.59 8.82
CA VAL A 50 6.46 -11.48 9.16
C VAL A 50 7.72 -10.65 9.32
N SER A 51 8.27 -10.64 10.53
CA SER A 51 9.61 -10.14 10.80
C SER A 51 10.60 -11.31 10.74
N ASN A 52 11.33 -11.40 9.63
CA ASN A 52 12.30 -12.49 9.41
C ASN A 52 13.68 -12.04 9.89
N TYR A 53 14.17 -12.65 10.98
CA TYR A 53 15.50 -12.41 11.53
C TYR A 53 16.37 -13.64 11.32
N SER A 54 17.60 -13.44 10.84
CA SER A 54 18.60 -14.51 10.80
C SER A 54 18.96 -14.95 12.21
N SER A 55 19.09 -16.26 12.41
CA SER A 55 19.60 -16.86 13.65
C SER A 55 21.11 -17.12 13.63
N ASP A 56 21.82 -16.71 12.56
CA ASP A 56 23.26 -16.94 12.38
C ASP A 56 24.12 -16.23 13.44
N ARG A 57 23.57 -15.21 14.10
CA ARG A 57 24.20 -14.49 15.21
C ARG A 57 23.23 -14.38 16.38
N GLN A 58 23.76 -14.42 17.59
CA GLN A 58 22.96 -14.15 18.79
C GLN A 58 22.50 -12.69 18.81
N HIS A 59 21.21 -12.50 19.03
CA HIS A 59 20.61 -11.18 19.25
C HIS A 59 20.28 -11.05 20.74
N THR A 60 20.63 -9.92 21.36
CA THR A 60 20.19 -9.61 22.73
C THR A 60 18.72 -9.20 22.79
N GLY A 61 18.16 -8.74 21.66
CA GLY A 61 16.76 -8.44 21.46
C GLY A 61 16.46 -8.17 19.99
N VAL A 62 15.21 -8.38 19.58
CA VAL A 62 14.70 -8.05 18.25
C VAL A 62 13.50 -7.13 18.38
N MET A 63 13.41 -6.12 17.51
CA MET A 63 12.31 -5.17 17.49
C MET A 63 11.75 -5.12 16.07
N GLY A 64 10.44 -5.38 15.94
CA GLY A 64 9.69 -5.16 14.71
C GLY A 64 8.92 -3.84 14.80
N LEU A 65 9.11 -2.95 13.83
CA LEU A 65 8.30 -1.76 13.66
C LEU A 65 7.46 -1.92 12.39
N VAL A 66 6.16 -1.67 12.52
CA VAL A 66 5.20 -1.87 11.43
C VAL A 66 4.33 -0.62 11.33
N TYR A 67 4.19 -0.12 10.11
CA TYR A 67 3.26 0.96 9.80
C TYR A 67 2.52 0.64 8.49
N ILE A 68 1.20 0.50 8.57
CA ILE A 68 0.36 0.14 7.42
C ILE A 68 -0.46 1.36 7.03
N LEU A 69 -0.34 1.75 5.76
CA LEU A 69 -1.13 2.80 5.16
C LEU A 69 -2.02 2.18 4.08
N VAL A 70 -3.33 2.39 4.19
CA VAL A 70 -4.31 1.94 3.20
C VAL A 70 -4.95 3.16 2.56
N ALA A 71 -5.06 3.16 1.23
CA ALA A 71 -5.77 4.17 0.48
C ALA A 71 -7.14 3.64 0.06
N GLU A 72 -8.15 4.50 0.08
CA GLU A 72 -9.47 4.18 -0.47
C GLU A 72 -9.37 4.01 -2.00
N PRO A 73 -10.24 3.17 -2.60
CA PRO A 73 -10.36 3.11 -4.04
C PRO A 73 -10.64 4.49 -4.61
N GLN A 74 -9.92 4.88 -5.67
CA GLN A 74 -10.30 6.08 -6.41
C GLN A 74 -11.71 5.86 -6.95
N GLN A 75 -12.67 6.68 -6.51
CA GLN A 75 -13.99 6.72 -7.13
C GLN A 75 -13.78 6.94 -8.63
N PRO A 76 -14.38 6.13 -9.52
CA PRO A 76 -14.34 6.41 -10.93
C PRO A 76 -14.86 7.84 -11.13
N THR A 77 -14.13 8.64 -11.90
CA THR A 77 -14.54 9.99 -12.26
C THR A 77 -16.00 9.90 -12.73
N PRO A 78 -16.92 10.72 -12.19
CA PRO A 78 -18.30 10.70 -12.64
C PRO A 78 -18.29 10.82 -14.16
N ALA A 79 -18.92 9.87 -14.86
CA ALA A 79 -18.99 9.92 -16.31
C ALA A 79 -19.53 11.31 -16.70
N PRO A 80 -18.89 12.02 -17.65
CA PRO A 80 -19.38 13.33 -18.05
C PRO A 80 -20.82 13.16 -18.54
N SER A 81 -21.74 13.94 -17.96
CA SER A 81 -23.12 13.96 -18.42
C SER A 81 -23.14 14.40 -19.88
N LEU A 82 -23.62 13.52 -20.78
CA LEU A 82 -23.87 13.89 -22.18
C LEU A 82 -25.08 14.83 -22.19
N CYS A 83 -24.81 16.13 -22.29
CA CYS A 83 -25.83 17.14 -22.47
C CYS A 83 -25.92 17.50 -23.95
N PHE A 84 -27.07 17.24 -24.55
CA PHE A 84 -27.35 17.57 -25.94
C PHE A 84 -28.07 18.91 -26.03
N SER A 85 -27.62 19.79 -26.93
CA SER A 85 -28.07 21.19 -26.99
C SER A 85 -29.29 21.45 -27.89
N PHE A 86 -29.86 20.44 -28.56
CA PHE A 86 -30.99 20.64 -29.49
C PHE A 86 -31.96 19.45 -29.51
N PRO A 87 -33.29 19.66 -29.60
CA PRO A 87 -34.04 20.93 -29.58
C PRO A 87 -34.41 21.44 -28.17
N VAL A 88 -34.11 20.70 -27.10
CA VAL A 88 -34.26 21.10 -25.69
C VAL A 88 -33.00 20.64 -24.93
N PRO A 89 -32.43 21.43 -24.00
CA PRO A 89 -31.32 20.97 -23.18
C PRO A 89 -31.77 19.82 -22.29
N TRP A 90 -31.22 18.63 -22.53
CA TRP A 90 -31.45 17.45 -21.72
C TRP A 90 -30.10 16.76 -21.52
N CYS A 91 -29.84 16.43 -20.26
CA CYS A 91 -28.65 15.67 -19.89
C CYS A 91 -29.10 14.23 -19.64
N LEU A 92 -28.48 13.29 -20.35
CA LEU A 92 -28.71 11.87 -20.05
C LEU A 92 -28.05 11.55 -18.71
N PRO A 93 -28.80 11.02 -17.74
CA PRO A 93 -28.20 10.57 -16.49
C PRO A 93 -27.23 9.43 -16.79
N ALA A 94 -26.07 9.44 -16.14
CA ALA A 94 -24.91 8.58 -16.46
C ALA A 94 -25.22 7.06 -16.52
N TRP A 95 -26.30 6.59 -15.89
CA TRP A 95 -26.72 5.19 -15.94
C TRP A 95 -27.32 4.76 -17.30
N MET A 96 -27.84 5.70 -18.10
CA MET A 96 -28.41 5.39 -19.42
C MET A 96 -27.36 5.24 -20.52
N SER A 97 -26.12 5.72 -20.32
CA SER A 97 -25.05 5.61 -21.32
C SER A 97 -24.22 4.33 -21.22
N SER A 98 -24.45 3.48 -20.20
CA SER A 98 -23.63 2.28 -19.97
C SER A 98 -24.12 1.02 -20.72
N ASN A 99 -25.15 1.14 -21.57
CA ASN A 99 -25.78 0.05 -22.32
C ASN A 99 -25.86 0.30 -23.84
N MET A 100 -25.05 1.20 -24.38
CA MET A 100 -24.90 1.43 -25.83
C MET A 100 -23.48 1.14 -26.30
#